data_AF-G7G945-F1
#
_entry.id   AF-G7G945-F1
#
_cell.length_a   1.000
_cell.length_b   1.000
_cell.length_c   1.000
_cell.angle_alpha   90.00
_cell.angle_beta   90.00
_cell.angle_gamma   90.00
#
_symmetry.space_group_name_H-M   'P 1'
#
loop_
_entity.id
_entity.type
_entity.pdbx_description
1 polymer ?
#
loop_
_entity_poly.entity_id
_entity_poly.type
_entity_poly.pdbx_seq_one_letter_code
_entity_poly.pdbx_strand_id
1 'polypeptide(L)'
;MQHSKFAQVQDGVLIGATQIASPNFNVRPDGTDIQLIVIHNISLPPSQFGGGYIQQFFQNKLDWSLHPYFQTIEGMQVSAHLLILRTGEVIQFVNFNDRSWHAGRSSYLAQKECNDYSIGIELEGSDDLPFEKEQYQSLVDVVQTLQQAYPKIQNHIAGHSDIAPKRKTDPGPFFDWQLFRFQLSAAKLSKKTSFDL
;
A
#
# COMPACT_ATOMS: atom_id res chain seq x y z
N MET A 1 9.06 -18.45 -16.79
CA MET A 1 8.02 -17.52 -16.31
C MET A 1 8.06 -17.59 -14.79
N GLN A 2 8.41 -16.52 -14.11
CA GLN A 2 8.36 -16.51 -12.65
C GLN A 2 6.88 -16.34 -12.29
N HIS A 3 6.29 -17.33 -11.65
CA HIS A 3 4.90 -17.23 -11.18
C HIS A 3 4.81 -16.08 -10.18
N SER A 4 3.76 -15.24 -10.30
CA SER A 4 3.49 -14.15 -9.35
C SER A 4 3.50 -14.71 -7.92
N LYS A 5 4.23 -14.05 -7.01
CA LYS A 5 4.29 -14.44 -5.60
C LYS A 5 2.92 -14.35 -4.92
N PHE A 6 2.02 -13.52 -5.45
CA PHE A 6 0.69 -13.28 -4.91
C PHE A 6 -0.36 -13.83 -5.86
N ALA A 7 -0.81 -15.06 -5.60
CA ALA A 7 -1.62 -15.83 -6.54
C ALA A 7 -3.08 -15.36 -6.61
N GLN A 8 -3.66 -14.92 -5.48
CA GLN A 8 -5.07 -14.54 -5.40
C GLN A 8 -5.36 -13.71 -4.14
N VAL A 9 -6.50 -13.01 -4.14
CA VAL A 9 -7.16 -12.53 -2.92
C VAL A 9 -8.26 -13.51 -2.57
N GLN A 10 -8.27 -14.02 -1.34
CA GLN A 10 -9.32 -14.88 -0.81
C GLN A 10 -9.93 -14.23 0.43
N ASP A 11 -11.22 -13.92 0.39
CA ASP A 11 -11.96 -13.26 1.48
C ASP A 11 -11.25 -12.01 2.02
N GLY A 12 -10.63 -11.24 1.12
CA GLY A 12 -9.89 -10.01 1.43
C GLY A 12 -8.48 -10.22 1.99
N VAL A 13 -7.99 -11.47 2.03
CA VAL A 13 -6.60 -11.83 2.38
C VAL A 13 -5.77 -12.04 1.11
N LEU A 14 -4.60 -11.41 1.05
CA LEU A 14 -3.62 -11.60 -0.03
C LEU A 14 -2.81 -12.89 0.22
N ILE A 15 -3.07 -13.93 -0.57
CA ILE A 15 -2.36 -15.19 -0.45
C ILE A 15 -0.89 -15.00 -0.86
N GLY A 16 0.03 -15.37 0.04
CA GLY A 16 1.48 -15.23 -0.15
C GLY A 16 2.10 -14.02 0.59
N ALA A 17 1.29 -13.14 1.18
CA ALA A 17 1.77 -12.08 2.07
C ALA A 17 1.87 -12.56 3.52
N THR A 18 2.89 -12.08 4.24
CA THR A 18 3.03 -12.25 5.69
C THR A 18 1.85 -11.54 6.38
N GLN A 19 1.19 -12.19 7.34
CA GLN A 19 0.01 -11.63 8.00
C GLN A 19 0.38 -11.10 9.40
N ILE A 20 0.16 -9.81 9.65
CA ILE A 20 0.39 -9.16 10.94
C ILE A 20 -0.81 -8.28 11.26
N ALA A 21 -1.77 -8.76 12.05
CA ALA A 21 -2.99 -8.00 12.31
C ALA A 21 -2.74 -6.64 13.00
N SER A 22 -3.31 -5.58 12.43
CA SER A 22 -3.47 -4.27 13.06
C SER A 22 -4.84 -4.17 13.73
N PRO A 23 -4.96 -3.55 14.92
CA PRO A 23 -6.26 -3.24 15.52
C PRO A 23 -6.91 -1.99 14.91
N ASN A 24 -6.19 -1.24 14.08
CA ASN A 24 -6.60 0.07 13.58
C ASN A 24 -7.38 -0.08 12.26
N PHE A 25 -8.60 -0.57 12.33
CA PHE A 25 -9.50 -0.64 11.18
C PHE A 25 -10.95 -0.58 11.64
N ASN A 26 -11.85 -0.42 10.69
CA ASN A 26 -13.29 -0.59 10.93
C ASN A 26 -13.99 -1.02 9.64
N VAL A 27 -15.30 -1.24 9.69
CA VAL A 27 -16.06 -1.63 8.50
C VAL A 27 -16.12 -0.47 7.50
N ARG A 28 -16.01 -0.77 6.20
CA ARG A 28 -16.28 0.19 5.12
C ARG A 28 -17.77 0.61 5.15
N PRO A 29 -18.15 1.81 4.69
CA PRO A 29 -19.56 2.15 4.58
C PRO A 29 -20.32 1.19 3.67
N ASP A 30 -21.58 0.90 4.00
CA ASP A 30 -22.42 -0.04 3.24
C ASP A 30 -22.50 0.33 1.75
N GLY A 31 -22.40 -0.68 0.89
CA GLY A 31 -22.47 -0.51 -0.56
C GLY A 31 -21.25 0.16 -1.19
N THR A 32 -20.15 0.34 -0.44
CA THR A 32 -18.91 0.90 -0.98
C THR A 32 -18.09 -0.16 -1.70
N ASP A 33 -17.86 0.05 -2.99
CA ASP A 33 -16.91 -0.77 -3.74
C ASP A 33 -15.47 -0.29 -3.54
N ILE A 34 -14.55 -1.23 -3.47
CA ILE A 34 -13.12 -0.93 -3.54
C ILE A 34 -12.77 -0.58 -4.97
N GLN A 35 -12.31 0.66 -5.18
CA GLN A 35 -12.10 1.21 -6.52
C GLN A 35 -10.81 2.02 -6.65
N LEU A 36 -10.02 2.20 -5.59
CA LEU A 36 -8.78 2.99 -5.63
C LEU A 36 -7.65 2.25 -4.92
N ILE A 37 -6.44 2.31 -5.49
CA ILE A 37 -5.21 2.04 -4.74
C ILE A 37 -4.52 3.38 -4.45
N VAL A 38 -4.11 3.57 -3.20
CA VAL A 38 -3.29 4.71 -2.79
C VAL A 38 -1.90 4.20 -2.46
N ILE A 39 -0.90 4.72 -3.17
CA ILE A 39 0.52 4.43 -2.95
C ILE A 39 1.08 5.44 -1.93
N HIS A 40 1.76 4.90 -0.94
CA HIS A 40 2.38 5.64 0.15
C HIS A 40 3.85 5.26 0.28
N ASN A 41 4.58 6.05 1.06
CA ASN A 41 5.84 5.61 1.62
C ASN A 41 5.88 5.90 3.13
N ILE A 42 6.68 5.10 3.83
CA ILE A 42 6.91 5.25 5.26
C ILE A 42 8.29 4.71 5.63
N SER A 43 8.93 5.39 6.57
CA SER A 43 10.15 4.91 7.25
C SER A 43 10.10 5.35 8.71
N LEU A 44 10.45 4.43 9.60
CA LEU A 44 10.49 4.69 11.02
C LEU A 44 11.79 4.11 11.59
N PRO A 45 12.69 4.94 12.15
CA PRO A 45 12.71 6.40 12.05
C PRO A 45 12.80 6.91 10.60
N PRO A 46 12.59 8.22 10.34
CA PRO A 46 12.62 8.76 8.99
C PRO A 46 13.92 8.39 8.25
N SER A 47 13.75 7.89 7.02
CA SER A 47 14.82 7.44 6.12
C SER A 47 15.71 6.33 6.69
N GLN A 48 15.21 5.58 7.68
CA GLN A 48 15.81 4.36 8.21
C GLN A 48 14.88 3.17 7.98
N PHE A 49 15.45 2.00 7.68
CA PHE A 49 14.70 0.84 7.17
C PHE A 49 15.07 -0.45 7.93
N GLY A 50 14.19 -1.45 7.90
CA GLY A 50 14.44 -2.80 8.40
C GLY A 50 14.34 -2.97 9.92
N GLY A 51 14.01 -1.93 10.67
CA GLY A 51 13.95 -1.97 12.14
C GLY A 51 12.69 -2.61 12.73
N GLY A 52 11.71 -3.00 11.90
CA GLY A 52 10.43 -3.55 12.38
C GLY A 52 9.49 -2.52 13.02
N TYR A 53 9.86 -1.24 13.03
CA TYR A 53 9.13 -0.18 13.71
C TYR A 53 7.81 0.19 13.02
N ILE A 54 7.72 0.04 11.69
CA ILE A 54 6.48 0.29 10.93
C ILE A 54 5.41 -0.72 11.34
N GLN A 55 5.79 -1.99 11.45
CA GLN A 55 4.92 -3.07 11.91
C GLN A 55 4.40 -2.76 13.31
N GLN A 56 5.29 -2.40 14.24
CA GLN A 56 4.94 -2.04 15.61
C GLN A 56 4.01 -0.82 15.65
N PHE A 57 4.28 0.20 14.83
CA PHE A 57 3.46 1.41 14.75
C PHE A 57 2.02 1.09 14.32
N PHE A 58 1.85 0.32 13.23
CA PHE A 58 0.52 -0.10 12.79
C PHE A 58 -0.18 -1.05 13.77
N GLN A 59 0.54 -1.68 14.70
CA GLN A 59 -0.03 -2.52 15.75
C GLN A 59 -0.31 -1.78 17.07
N ASN A 60 -0.04 -0.47 17.16
CA ASN A 60 -0.05 0.31 18.41
C ASN A 60 0.91 -0.25 19.48
N LYS A 61 2.06 -0.77 19.04
CA LYS A 61 3.10 -1.40 19.88
C LYS A 61 4.46 -0.69 19.81
N LEU A 62 4.55 0.41 19.08
CA LEU A 62 5.81 1.14 18.96
C LEU A 62 6.21 1.72 20.32
N ASP A 63 7.42 1.41 20.78
CA ASP A 63 7.98 2.04 21.96
C ASP A 63 8.47 3.46 21.61
N TRP A 64 7.72 4.45 22.08
CA TRP A 64 7.96 5.87 21.81
C TRP A 64 9.29 6.38 22.37
N SER A 65 9.87 5.68 23.36
CA SER A 65 11.13 6.09 23.99
C SER A 65 12.38 5.80 23.14
N LEU A 66 12.26 4.94 22.13
CA LEU A 66 13.40 4.47 21.33
C LEU A 66 13.96 5.51 20.36
N HIS A 67 13.18 6.54 19.99
CA HIS A 67 13.64 7.57 19.07
C HIS A 67 12.85 8.88 19.24
N PRO A 68 13.49 10.07 19.20
CA PRO A 68 12.79 11.36 19.35
C PRO A 68 11.63 11.56 18.37
N TYR A 69 11.77 11.08 17.12
CA TYR A 69 10.69 11.14 16.14
C TYR A 69 9.45 10.36 16.57
N PHE A 70 9.59 9.23 17.26
CA PHE A 70 8.46 8.41 17.67
C PHE A 70 7.57 9.15 18.67
N GLN A 71 8.14 10.02 19.50
CA GLN A 71 7.39 10.90 20.40
C GLN A 71 6.48 11.88 19.64
N THR A 72 6.85 12.29 18.42
CA THR A 72 6.04 13.23 17.62
C THR A 72 4.78 12.58 17.00
N ILE A 73 4.76 11.25 16.98
CA ILE A 73 3.64 10.43 16.47
C ILE A 73 3.01 9.57 17.58
N GLU A 74 3.35 9.85 18.85
CA GLU A 74 2.83 9.13 20.00
C GLU A 74 1.29 9.22 20.06
N GLY A 75 0.65 8.07 20.30
CA GLY A 75 -0.80 7.97 20.39
C GLY A 75 -1.54 8.03 19.05
N MET A 76 -0.85 8.25 17.93
CA MET A 76 -1.49 8.14 16.61
C MET A 76 -1.93 6.70 16.35
N GLN A 77 -3.17 6.55 15.88
CA GLN A 77 -3.72 5.27 15.45
C GLN A 77 -3.94 5.31 13.95
N VAL A 78 -3.09 4.59 13.22
CA VAL A 78 -3.10 4.51 11.76
C VAL A 78 -2.77 3.10 11.31
N SER A 79 -3.11 2.78 10.06
CA SER A 79 -2.80 1.51 9.42
C SER A 79 -2.85 1.64 7.91
N ALA A 80 -2.08 0.80 7.23
CA ALA A 80 -2.27 0.50 5.82
C ALA A 80 -2.82 -0.92 5.65
N HIS A 81 -3.25 -1.27 4.45
CA HIS A 81 -3.58 -2.66 4.16
C HIS A 81 -2.29 -3.46 3.99
N LEU A 82 -1.33 -2.92 3.23
CA LEU A 82 -0.06 -3.58 2.92
C LEU A 82 1.14 -2.68 3.24
N LEU A 83 2.25 -3.33 3.61
CA LEU A 83 3.61 -2.78 3.60
C LEU A 83 4.48 -3.64 2.69
N ILE A 84 5.25 -2.99 1.82
CA ILE A 84 6.28 -3.61 1.00
C ILE A 84 7.65 -3.15 1.51
N LEU A 85 8.36 -4.04 2.20
CA LEU A 85 9.71 -3.77 2.72
C LEU A 85 10.71 -3.56 1.58
N ARG A 86 11.88 -2.98 1.88
CA ARG A 86 12.97 -2.82 0.89
C ARG A 86 13.32 -4.12 0.15
N THR A 87 13.20 -5.26 0.84
CA THR A 87 13.46 -6.61 0.31
C THR A 87 12.41 -7.12 -0.68
N GLY A 88 11.29 -6.41 -0.86
CA GLY A 88 10.11 -6.90 -1.59
C GLY A 88 9.24 -7.86 -0.79
N GLU A 89 9.51 -8.05 0.51
CA GLU A 89 8.54 -8.73 1.38
C GLU A 89 7.26 -7.90 1.49
N VAL A 90 6.11 -8.57 1.36
CA VAL A 90 4.79 -7.95 1.48
C VAL A 90 4.14 -8.45 2.76
N ILE A 91 3.77 -7.52 3.61
CA ILE A 91 3.08 -7.75 4.88
C ILE A 91 1.67 -7.16 4.76
N GLN A 92 0.65 -7.92 5.13
CA GLN A 92 -0.73 -7.45 5.22
C GLN A 92 -1.13 -7.23 6.68
N PHE A 93 -1.72 -6.07 6.95
CA PHE A 93 -2.18 -5.68 8.29
C PHE A 93 -3.69 -5.66 8.47
N VAL A 94 -4.40 -5.26 7.42
CA VAL A 94 -5.85 -5.11 7.42
C VAL A 94 -6.40 -5.90 6.25
N ASN A 95 -7.50 -6.61 6.50
CA ASN A 95 -8.24 -7.30 5.45
C ASN A 95 -8.72 -6.28 4.41
N PHE A 96 -8.61 -6.56 3.11
CA PHE A 96 -9.01 -5.60 2.08
C PHE A 96 -10.48 -5.19 2.13
N ASN A 97 -11.35 -6.08 2.61
CA ASN A 97 -12.78 -5.81 2.77
C ASN A 97 -13.07 -4.84 3.93
N ASP A 98 -12.13 -4.68 4.86
CA ASP A 98 -12.19 -3.70 5.93
C ASP A 98 -11.55 -2.37 5.52
N ARG A 99 -11.88 -1.31 6.26
CA ARG A 99 -11.34 0.03 6.08
C ARG A 99 -10.10 0.24 6.95
N SER A 100 -8.92 0.26 6.35
CA SER A 100 -7.70 0.74 7.02
C SER A 100 -7.68 2.27 7.13
N TRP A 101 -6.82 2.82 8.00
CA TRP A 101 -6.74 4.26 8.30
C TRP A 101 -5.45 4.88 7.75
N HIS A 102 -5.33 4.99 6.43
CA HIS A 102 -4.08 5.39 5.75
C HIS A 102 -4.15 6.80 5.11
N ALA A 103 -5.29 7.18 4.54
CA ALA A 103 -5.40 8.39 3.73
C ALA A 103 -5.69 9.66 4.55
N GLY A 104 -6.29 9.52 5.74
CA GLY A 104 -6.88 10.63 6.48
C GLY A 104 -7.86 11.46 5.62
N ARG A 105 -8.01 12.75 5.93
CA ARG A 105 -8.86 13.66 5.13
C ARG A 105 -8.31 13.82 3.71
N SER A 106 -9.06 13.34 2.73
CA SER A 106 -8.59 13.14 1.34
C SER A 106 -9.76 13.19 0.35
N SER A 107 -9.45 13.39 -0.93
CA SER A 107 -10.42 13.40 -2.02
C SER A 107 -9.80 12.92 -3.33
N TYR A 108 -10.47 11.99 -4.02
CA TYR A 108 -10.06 11.50 -5.34
C TYR A 108 -11.22 11.66 -6.32
N LEU A 109 -10.99 12.36 -7.44
CA LEU A 109 -12.04 12.70 -8.42
C LEU A 109 -13.30 13.31 -7.77
N ALA A 110 -13.09 14.23 -6.82
CA ALA A 110 -14.12 14.89 -6.00
C ALA A 110 -14.90 13.99 -5.01
N GLN A 111 -14.65 12.69 -4.98
CA GLN A 111 -15.15 11.80 -3.93
C GLN A 111 -14.26 11.93 -2.68
N LYS A 112 -14.86 12.26 -1.54
CA LYS A 112 -14.15 12.46 -0.27
C LYS A 112 -13.98 11.15 0.49
N GLU A 113 -13.12 11.17 1.50
CA GLU A 113 -12.87 10.07 2.44
C GLU A 113 -12.33 8.81 1.74
N CYS A 114 -11.13 8.93 1.17
CA CYS A 114 -10.54 7.86 0.34
C CYS A 114 -10.39 6.53 1.08
N ASN A 115 -10.25 6.52 2.42
CA ASN A 115 -10.22 5.28 3.20
C ASN A 115 -11.42 4.38 2.88
N ASP A 116 -12.62 4.95 2.67
CA ASP A 116 -13.86 4.20 2.50
C ASP A 116 -13.81 3.24 1.29
N TYR A 117 -13.16 3.65 0.20
CA TYR A 117 -13.18 2.95 -1.08
C TYR A 117 -11.80 2.61 -1.64
N SER A 118 -10.74 2.73 -0.83
CA SER A 118 -9.37 2.46 -1.28
C SER A 118 -8.62 1.41 -0.46
N ILE A 119 -7.58 0.87 -1.10
CA ILE A 119 -6.54 0.05 -0.51
C ILE A 119 -5.27 0.89 -0.43
N GLY A 120 -4.79 1.15 0.79
CA GLY A 120 -3.48 1.75 1.05
C GLY A 120 -2.35 0.74 1.01
N ILE A 121 -1.33 1.02 0.19
CA ILE A 121 -0.08 0.25 0.08
C ILE A 121 1.08 1.16 0.44
N GLU A 122 1.79 0.80 1.51
CA GLU A 122 3.01 1.47 1.96
C GLU A 122 4.23 0.82 1.32
N LEU A 123 5.14 1.61 0.78
CA LEU A 123 6.49 1.15 0.46
C LEU A 123 7.45 1.65 1.55
N GLU A 124 8.23 0.76 2.13
CA GLU A 124 9.30 1.16 3.04
C GLU A 124 10.31 2.05 2.28
N GLY A 125 10.39 3.32 2.65
CA GLY A 125 11.08 4.33 1.85
C GLY A 125 10.87 5.75 2.36
N SER A 126 11.25 6.72 1.53
CA SER A 126 11.17 8.15 1.85
C SER A 126 11.10 8.97 0.57
N ASP A 127 10.63 10.21 0.68
CA ASP A 127 10.61 11.20 -0.41
C ASP A 127 12.01 11.64 -0.88
N ASP A 128 13.08 11.17 -0.21
CA ASP A 128 14.47 11.58 -0.48
C ASP A 128 15.35 10.45 -1.07
N LEU A 129 14.82 9.24 -1.24
CA LEU A 129 15.61 8.06 -1.64
C LEU A 129 14.88 7.19 -2.67
N PRO A 130 15.59 6.61 -3.66
CA PRO A 130 15.02 5.64 -4.60
C PRO A 130 14.41 4.40 -3.92
N PHE A 131 13.34 3.87 -4.51
CA PHE A 131 12.76 2.57 -4.16
C PHE A 131 13.51 1.41 -4.82
N GLU A 132 13.57 0.25 -4.15
CA GLU A 132 14.27 -0.92 -4.69
C GLU A 132 13.50 -1.56 -5.85
N LYS A 133 14.23 -2.25 -6.73
CA LYS A 133 13.64 -3.04 -7.82
C LYS A 133 12.67 -4.10 -7.28
N GLU A 134 13.02 -4.74 -6.17
CA GLU A 134 12.23 -5.77 -5.50
C GLU A 134 10.88 -5.21 -5.02
N GLN A 135 10.84 -3.94 -4.61
CA GLN A 135 9.60 -3.26 -4.22
C GLN A 135 8.69 -3.04 -5.43
N TYR A 136 9.23 -2.55 -6.57
CA TYR A 136 8.44 -2.39 -7.78
C TYR A 136 7.90 -3.73 -8.31
N GLN A 137 8.72 -4.78 -8.32
CA GLN A 137 8.27 -6.10 -8.74
C GLN A 137 7.10 -6.60 -7.86
N SER A 138 7.25 -6.47 -6.55
CA SER A 138 6.20 -6.89 -5.60
C SER A 138 4.95 -6.04 -5.73
N LEU A 139 5.10 -4.72 -5.90
CA LEU A 139 3.99 -3.80 -6.11
C LEU A 139 3.21 -4.14 -7.38
N VAL A 140 3.90 -4.44 -8.49
CA VAL A 140 3.27 -4.85 -9.74
C VAL A 140 2.46 -6.13 -9.54
N ASP A 141 3.06 -7.15 -8.92
CA ASP A 141 2.39 -8.43 -8.67
C ASP A 141 1.14 -8.24 -7.79
N VAL A 142 1.26 -7.47 -6.69
CA VAL A 142 0.15 -7.13 -5.81
C VAL A 142 -0.96 -6.40 -6.57
N VAL A 143 -0.63 -5.34 -7.30
CA VAL A 143 -1.61 -4.51 -8.01
C VAL A 143 -2.34 -5.31 -9.06
N GLN A 144 -1.67 -6.22 -9.77
CA GLN A 144 -2.35 -7.11 -10.70
C GLN A 144 -3.38 -8.01 -10.01
N THR A 145 -3.00 -8.62 -8.89
CA THR A 145 -3.87 -9.51 -8.13
C THR A 145 -5.06 -8.74 -7.54
N LEU A 146 -4.85 -7.51 -7.06
CA LEU A 146 -5.92 -6.61 -6.63
C LEU A 146 -6.84 -6.20 -7.78
N GLN A 147 -6.31 -5.91 -8.97
CA GLN A 147 -7.13 -5.55 -10.14
C GLN A 147 -7.98 -6.72 -10.66
N GLN A 148 -7.57 -7.96 -10.41
CA GLN A 148 -8.36 -9.16 -10.70
C GLN A 148 -9.47 -9.34 -9.67
N ALA A 149 -9.17 -9.17 -8.37
CA ALA A 149 -10.15 -9.32 -7.29
C ALA A 149 -11.15 -8.17 -7.20
N TYR A 150 -10.72 -6.95 -7.52
CA TYR A 150 -11.49 -5.72 -7.42
C TYR A 150 -11.44 -4.94 -8.75
N PRO A 151 -12.27 -5.32 -9.75
CA PRO A 151 -12.17 -4.79 -11.12
C PRO A 151 -12.33 -3.27 -11.24
N LYS A 152 -12.97 -2.60 -10.27
CA LYS A 152 -13.10 -1.15 -10.28
C LYS A 152 -11.78 -0.40 -10.07
N ILE A 153 -10.70 -1.07 -9.63
CA ILE A 153 -9.36 -0.48 -9.44
C ILE A 153 -8.61 -0.20 -10.76
N GLN A 154 -8.99 -0.83 -11.89
CA GLN A 154 -8.13 -0.94 -13.10
C GLN A 154 -7.38 0.33 -13.52
N ASN A 155 -8.04 1.50 -13.49
CA ASN A 155 -7.45 2.78 -13.89
C ASN A 155 -7.26 3.77 -12.73
N HIS A 156 -7.45 3.31 -11.50
CA HIS A 156 -7.53 4.15 -10.30
C HIS A 156 -6.43 3.76 -9.32
N ILE A 157 -5.24 4.32 -9.59
CA ILE A 157 -4.07 4.22 -8.71
C ILE A 157 -3.49 5.62 -8.61
N ALA A 158 -3.31 6.13 -7.40
CA ALA A 158 -2.83 7.48 -7.12
C ALA A 158 -1.81 7.46 -5.96
N GLY A 159 -1.00 8.49 -5.85
CA GLY A 159 -0.19 8.74 -4.66
C GLY A 159 -1.02 9.38 -3.55
N HIS A 160 -0.52 9.33 -2.31
CA HIS A 160 -1.15 10.05 -1.20
C HIS A 160 -1.16 11.57 -1.44
N SER A 161 -0.11 12.09 -2.07
CA SER A 161 0.02 13.49 -2.48
C SER A 161 -1.05 13.92 -3.50
N ASP A 162 -1.52 13.02 -4.36
CA ASP A 162 -2.59 13.29 -5.33
C ASP A 162 -3.95 13.48 -4.66
N ILE A 163 -4.24 12.69 -3.62
CA ILE A 163 -5.54 12.70 -2.91
C ILE A 163 -5.58 13.70 -1.75
N ALA A 164 -4.41 14.19 -1.31
CA ALA A 164 -4.26 15.12 -0.19
C ALA A 164 -3.18 16.18 -0.46
N PRO A 165 -3.31 16.95 -1.56
CA PRO A 165 -2.31 17.93 -1.95
C PRO A 165 -2.10 18.98 -0.86
N LYS A 166 -0.86 19.46 -0.74
CA LYS A 166 -0.38 20.41 0.30
C LYS A 166 -0.30 19.84 1.72
N ARG A 167 -0.92 18.71 2.02
CA ARG A 167 -0.84 18.03 3.33
C ARG A 167 0.15 16.87 3.30
N LYS A 168 0.20 16.13 2.19
CA LYS A 168 1.03 14.94 2.02
C LYS A 168 1.85 15.04 0.75
N THR A 169 3.05 14.49 0.80
CA THR A 169 4.05 14.50 -0.28
C THR A 169 4.40 13.10 -0.77
N ASP A 170 4.15 12.07 0.06
CA ASP A 170 4.33 10.66 -0.28
C ASP A 170 3.45 10.23 -1.47
N PRO A 171 3.93 9.34 -2.36
CA PRO A 171 5.18 8.57 -2.27
C PRO A 171 6.45 9.32 -2.75
N GLY A 172 6.34 10.62 -2.99
CA GLY A 172 7.48 11.49 -3.26
C GLY A 172 8.04 11.41 -4.68
N PRO A 173 9.02 12.28 -5.00
CA PRO A 173 9.61 12.37 -6.34
C PRO A 173 10.44 11.13 -6.74
N PHE A 174 10.88 10.31 -5.79
CA PHE A 174 11.65 9.10 -6.05
C PHE A 174 10.79 7.86 -6.36
N PHE A 175 9.47 7.96 -6.21
CA PHE A 175 8.58 6.95 -6.77
C PHE A 175 8.43 7.17 -8.28
N ASP A 176 9.07 6.28 -9.05
CA ASP A 176 9.06 6.29 -10.50
C ASP A 176 7.74 5.71 -11.04
N TRP A 177 6.77 6.60 -11.21
CA TRP A 177 5.48 6.29 -11.81
C TRP A 177 5.63 5.71 -13.22
N GLN A 178 6.59 6.16 -14.02
CA GLN A 178 6.75 5.71 -15.39
C GLN A 178 7.22 4.24 -15.41
N LEU A 179 8.23 3.91 -14.60
CA LEU A 179 8.71 2.55 -14.43
C LEU A 179 7.60 1.62 -13.93
N PHE A 180 6.88 2.01 -12.87
CA PHE A 180 5.78 1.23 -12.32
C PHE A 180 4.70 0.94 -13.37
N ARG A 181 4.23 1.96 -14.08
CA ARG A 181 3.17 1.81 -15.11
C ARG A 181 3.63 0.98 -16.30
N PHE A 182 4.89 1.13 -16.71
CA PHE A 182 5.49 0.32 -17.76
C PHE A 182 5.51 -1.16 -17.37
N GLN A 183 6.04 -1.49 -16.19
CA GLN A 183 6.11 -2.87 -15.70
C GLN A 183 4.71 -3.48 -15.51
N LEU A 184 3.77 -2.72 -14.93
CA LEU A 184 2.38 -3.17 -14.75
C LEU A 184 1.70 -3.50 -16.09
N SER A 185 1.92 -2.67 -17.11
CA SER A 185 1.37 -2.89 -18.45
C SER A 185 2.01 -4.09 -19.15
N ALA A 186 3.34 -4.22 -19.07
CA ALA A 186 4.07 -5.35 -19.63
C ALA A 186 3.63 -6.69 -19.00
N ALA A 187 3.42 -6.72 -17.69
CA ALA A 187 2.96 -7.90 -16.98
C ALA A 187 1.50 -8.27 -17.33
N LYS A 188 0.65 -7.32 -17.77
CA LYS A 188 -0.71 -7.65 -18.27
C LYS A 188 -0.66 -8.32 -19.63
N LEU A 189 0.23 -7.85 -20.50
CA LEU A 189 0.42 -8.39 -21.85
C LEU A 189 0.95 -9.83 -21.83
N SER A 190 1.92 -10.13 -20.95
CA SER A 190 2.48 -11.48 -20.83
C SER A 190 1.47 -12.53 -20.36
N LYS A 191 0.54 -12.15 -19.47
CA LYS A 191 -0.56 -13.05 -19.07
C LYS A 191 -1.53 -13.30 -20.22
N LYS A 192 -1.88 -12.28 -20.99
CA LYS A 192 -2.81 -12.43 -22.12
C LYS A 192 -2.27 -13.40 -23.17
N THR A 193 -1.01 -13.26 -23.57
CA THR A 193 -0.37 -14.20 -24.52
C THR A 193 -0.23 -15.63 -23.99
N SER A 194 -0.20 -15.84 -22.67
CA SER A 194 -0.18 -17.20 -22.09
C SER A 194 -1.55 -17.89 -22.00
N PHE A 195 -2.66 -17.15 -22.12
CA PHE A 195 -4.02 -17.72 -22.15
C PHE A 195 -4.56 -17.92 -23.58
N ASP A 196 -3.94 -17.26 -24.57
CA ASP A 196 -4.33 -17.31 -26.00
C ASP A 196 -3.54 -18.39 -26.80
N LEU A 197 -2.76 -19.25 -26.13
CA LEU A 197 -2.00 -20.40 -26.68
C LEU A 197 -2.43 -21.70 -26.00
#